data_AF-W9TAT8-F1
#
_entry.id   AF-W9TAT8-F1
#
_cell.length_a   1.000
_cell.length_b   1.000
_cell.length_c   1.000
_cell.angle_alpha   90.00
_cell.angle_beta   90.00
_cell.angle_gamma   90.00
#
_symmetry.space_group_name_H-M   'P 1'
#
loop_
_entity.id
_entity.type
_entity.pdbx_description
1 polymer ?
#
loop_
_entity_poly.entity_id
_entity_poly.type
_entity_poly.pdbx_seq_one_letter_code
_entity_poly.pdbx_strand_id
1 'polypeptide(L)'
;MPVDQIIDLYHRVCPNLPAVTVKTDKALRSMIVERWNEAEAHQSGKGFWLPFFEKANNRSQVFYRGQNVVPRLEALVSRAVFREISEAQQ
;
A
#
# COMPACT_ATOMS: atom_id res chain seq x y z
N MET A 1 -7.52 -11.53 2.00
CA MET A 1 -6.30 -11.48 2.79
C MET A 1 -6.60 -10.63 4.00
N PRO A 2 -6.47 -11.20 5.21
CA PRO A 2 -6.42 -10.43 6.44
C PRO A 2 -5.40 -9.28 6.34
N VAL A 3 -5.68 -8.17 7.02
CA VAL A 3 -4.83 -6.96 7.03
C VAL A 3 -3.37 -7.28 7.37
N ASP A 4 -3.14 -8.19 8.33
CA ASP A 4 -1.79 -8.60 8.73
C ASP A 4 -0.99 -9.22 7.59
N GLN A 5 -1.64 -9.98 6.71
CA GLN A 5 -0.97 -10.58 5.55
C GLN A 5 -0.60 -9.54 4.49
N ILE A 6 -1.35 -8.43 4.38
CA ILE A 6 -1.02 -7.32 3.47
C ILE A 6 0.19 -6.56 4.02
N ILE A 7 0.26 -6.34 5.34
CA ILE A 7 1.42 -5.73 6.00
C ILE A 7 2.66 -6.60 5.84
N ASP A 8 2.54 -7.92 6.06
CA ASP A 8 3.65 -8.84 5.89
C ASP A 8 4.12 -8.92 4.43
N LEU A 9 3.19 -8.88 3.47
CA LEU A 9 3.53 -8.81 2.04
C LEU A 9 4.28 -7.51 1.72
N TYR A 10 3.85 -6.37 2.26
CA TYR A 10 4.55 -5.09 2.11
C TYR A 10 5.99 -5.17 2.62
N HIS A 11 6.24 -5.72 3.81
CA HIS A 11 7.60 -5.88 4.34
C HIS A 11 8.47 -6.79 3.47
N ARG A 12 7.88 -7.82 2.86
CA ARG A 12 8.58 -8.74 1.97
C ARG A 12 8.95 -8.11 0.62
N VAL A 13 8.03 -7.33 0.03
CA VAL A 13 8.16 -6.82 -1.33
C VAL A 13 8.85 -5.46 -1.37
N CYS A 14 8.72 -4.67 -0.30
CA CYS A 14 9.26 -3.32 -0.20
C CYS A 14 10.36 -3.21 0.87
N PRO A 15 11.47 -3.95 0.78
CA PRO A 15 12.51 -3.94 1.82
C PRO A 15 13.23 -2.58 1.93
N ASN A 16 13.15 -1.76 0.89
CA ASN A 16 13.77 -0.43 0.84
C ASN A 16 12.86 0.68 1.38
N LEU A 17 11.58 0.38 1.64
CA LEU A 17 10.61 1.35 2.13
C LEU A 17 10.48 1.27 3.67
N PRO A 18 10.09 2.37 4.35
CA PRO A 18 9.95 2.38 5.81
C PRO A 18 9.02 1.28 6.34
N ALA A 19 9.54 0.44 7.22
CA ALA A 19 8.77 -0.64 7.82
C ALA A 19 7.60 -0.10 8.68
N VAL A 20 6.56 -0.91 8.80
CA VAL A 20 5.44 -0.65 9.71
C VAL A 20 5.87 -1.07 11.10
N THR A 21 6.10 -0.10 11.99
CA THR A 21 6.55 -0.34 13.37
C THR A 21 5.39 -0.66 14.32
N VAL A 22 4.19 -0.15 14.03
CA VAL A 22 2.98 -0.38 14.84
C VAL A 22 1.93 -1.15 14.01
N LYS A 23 2.04 -2.49 13.97
CA LYS A 23 1.11 -3.35 13.20
C LYS A 23 -0.36 -3.25 13.66
N THR A 24 -0.58 -2.80 14.89
CA THR A 24 -1.90 -2.61 15.51
C THR A 24 -2.48 -1.21 15.33
N ASP A 25 -1.83 -0.34 14.55
CA ASP A 25 -2.34 1.00 14.27
C ASP A 25 -3.74 0.93 13.64
N LYS A 26 -4.75 1.45 14.34
CA LYS A 26 -6.14 1.35 13.91
C LYS A 26 -6.41 2.13 12.63
N ALA A 27 -5.80 3.30 12.45
CA ALA A 27 -6.03 4.13 11.27
C ALA A 27 -5.44 3.47 10.02
N LEU A 28 -4.21 2.96 10.11
CA LEU A 28 -3.59 2.21 9.02
C LEU A 28 -4.42 0.98 8.64
N ARG A 29 -4.85 0.20 9.63
CA ARG A 29 -5.66 -1.00 9.39
C ARG A 29 -7.00 -0.66 8.75
N SER A 30 -7.67 0.41 9.19
CA SER A 30 -8.91 0.89 8.56
C SER A 30 -8.69 1.27 7.10
N MET A 31 -7.62 2.01 6.78
CA MET A 31 -7.32 2.35 5.37
C MET A 31 -7.05 1.11 4.50
N ILE A 32 -6.34 0.11 5.03
CA ILE A 32 -6.13 -1.16 4.32
C ILE A 32 -7.46 -1.87 4.05
N VAL A 33 -8.36 -1.91 5.04
CA VAL A 33 -9.70 -2.50 4.89
C VAL A 33 -10.53 -1.74 3.84
N GLU A 34 -10.45 -0.41 3.83
CA GLU A 34 -11.11 0.39 2.79
C GLU A 34 -10.58 0.04 1.39
N ARG A 35 -9.25 -0.04 1.21
CA ARG A 35 -8.67 -0.42 -0.08
C ARG A 35 -9.06 -1.83 -0.47
N TRP A 36 -9.06 -2.77 0.48
CA TRP A 36 -9.49 -4.15 0.27
C TRP A 36 -10.93 -4.25 -0.23
N ASN A 37 -11.83 -3.41 0.30
CA ASN A 37 -13.25 -3.40 -0.06
C ASN A 37 -13.58 -2.47 -1.25
N GLU A 38 -12.62 -1.73 -1.82
CA GLU A 38 -12.89 -0.79 -2.93
C GLU A 38 -13.21 -1.49 -4.26
N ALA A 39 -12.69 -2.71 -4.49
CA ALA A 39 -12.97 -3.50 -5.68
C ALA A 39 -12.75 -5.01 -5.45
N GLU A 40 -13.48 -5.86 -6.17
CA GLU A 40 -13.28 -7.33 -6.13
C GLU A 40 -11.85 -7.74 -6.51
N ALA A 41 -11.24 -7.03 -7.46
CA ALA A 41 -9.86 -7.28 -7.88
C ALA A 41 -8.86 -7.13 -6.71
N HIS A 42 -9.08 -6.20 -5.78
CA HIS A 42 -8.23 -6.01 -4.60
C HIS A 42 -8.35 -7.20 -3.63
N GLN A 43 -9.46 -7.94 -3.71
CA GLN A 43 -9.74 -9.10 -2.88
C GLN A 43 -9.07 -10.39 -3.39
N SER A 44 -8.48 -10.36 -4.58
CA SER A 44 -7.68 -11.48 -5.15
C SER A 44 -6.41 -11.80 -4.35
N GLY A 45 -6.13 -11.04 -3.29
CA GLY A 45 -4.97 -11.24 -2.43
C GLY A 45 -3.67 -10.91 -3.16
N LYS A 46 -2.76 -11.88 -3.30
CA LYS A 46 -1.49 -11.65 -3.98
C LYS A 46 -1.65 -11.22 -5.44
N GLY A 47 -2.76 -11.59 -6.10
CA GLY A 47 -3.00 -11.24 -7.51
C GLY A 47 -3.00 -9.73 -7.78
N PHE A 48 -3.43 -8.92 -6.82
CA PHE A 48 -3.41 -7.46 -6.91
C PHE A 48 -2.30 -6.83 -6.05
N TRP A 49 -2.17 -7.26 -4.79
CA TRP A 49 -1.30 -6.57 -3.83
C TRP A 49 0.19 -6.75 -4.12
N LEU A 50 0.59 -7.87 -4.71
CA LEU A 50 1.99 -8.10 -5.11
C LEU A 50 2.43 -7.09 -6.19
N PRO A 51 1.79 -7.02 -7.38
CA PRO A 51 2.19 -6.06 -8.40
C PRO A 51 2.01 -4.60 -7.95
N PHE A 52 1.02 -4.30 -7.09
CA PHE A 52 0.88 -2.98 -6.48
C PHE A 52 2.13 -2.60 -5.65
N PHE A 53 2.60 -3.49 -4.77
CA PHE A 53 3.77 -3.22 -3.94
C PHE A 53 5.07 -3.19 -4.74
N GLU A 54 5.21 -4.01 -5.78
CA GLU A 54 6.35 -3.94 -6.70
C GLU A 54 6.43 -2.56 -7.39
N LYS A 55 5.29 -2.06 -7.90
CA LYS A 55 5.21 -0.70 -8.46
C LYS A 55 5.55 0.37 -7.41
N ALA A 56 5.05 0.22 -6.18
CA ALA A 56 5.31 1.15 -5.09
C ALA A 56 6.80 1.17 -4.69
N ASN A 57 7.46 0.01 -4.65
CA ASN A 57 8.88 -0.13 -4.27
C ASN A 57 9.83 0.53 -5.28
N ASN A 58 9.39 0.68 -6.54
CA ASN A 58 10.16 1.36 -7.58
C ASN A 58 10.08 2.89 -7.49
N ARG A 59 9.29 3.45 -6.57
CA ARG A 59 9.13 4.91 -6.42
C ARG A 59 10.04 5.45 -5.33
N SER A 60 10.76 6.53 -5.64
CA SER A 60 11.55 7.27 -4.66
C SER A 60 10.70 8.18 -3.77
N GLN A 61 9.55 8.65 -4.27
CA GLN A 61 8.63 9.53 -3.55
C GLN A 61 7.18 9.39 -4.05
N VAL A 62 6.23 9.77 -3.20
CA VAL A 62 4.81 9.92 -3.51
C VAL A 62 4.28 11.25 -2.95
N PHE A 63 3.28 11.83 -3.60
CA PHE A 63 2.65 13.06 -3.12
C PHE A 63 1.56 12.73 -2.10
N TYR A 64 1.81 13.04 -0.83
CA TYR A 64 0.93 12.71 0.27
C TYR A 64 0.78 13.90 1.22
N ARG A 65 -0.48 14.30 1.48
CA ARG A 65 -0.83 15.44 2.35
C ARG A 65 -0.06 16.73 2.03
N GLY A 66 0.02 17.08 0.74
CA GLY A 66 0.56 18.37 0.28
C GLY A 66 2.08 18.43 0.11
N GLN A 67 2.79 17.30 0.24
CA GLN A 67 4.24 17.24 0.10
C GLN A 67 4.69 15.91 -0.51
N ASN A 68 5.88 15.91 -1.12
CA ASN A 68 6.54 14.67 -1.55
C ASN A 68 7.19 13.99 -0.34
N VAL A 69 6.87 12.72 -0.12
CA VAL A 69 7.41 11.92 0.97
C VAL A 69 7.98 10.61 0.46
N VAL A 70 8.92 10.03 1.21
CA VAL A 70 9.33 8.63 0.99
C VAL A 70 8.09 7.73 1.16
N PRO A 71 7.83 6.79 0.23
CA PRO A 71 6.60 6.00 0.28
C PRO A 71 6.63 5.04 1.47
N ARG A 72 5.72 5.25 2.43
CA ARG A 72 5.44 4.33 3.53
C ARG A 72 4.05 3.75 3.38
N LEU A 73 3.76 2.60 4.00
CA LEU A 73 2.47 1.92 3.81
C LEU A 73 1.26 2.84 4.01
N GLU A 74 1.27 3.70 5.05
CA GLU A 74 0.23 4.70 5.32
C GLU A 74 -0.05 5.63 4.12
N ALA A 75 1.01 6.11 3.46
CA ALA A 75 0.88 6.96 2.29
C ALA A 75 0.38 6.16 1.08
N LEU A 76 0.90 4.95 0.89
CA LEU A 76 0.55 4.05 -0.23
C LEU A 76 -0.92 3.64 -0.21
N VAL A 77 -1.51 3.41 0.98
CA VAL A 77 -2.93 3.03 1.11
C VAL A 77 -3.87 4.23 1.20
N SER A 78 -3.34 5.46 1.14
CA SER A 78 -4.18 6.64 0.99
C SER A 78 -4.84 6.65 -0.39
N ARG A 79 -6.11 7.04 -0.46
CA ARG A 79 -6.90 6.91 -1.70
C ARG A 79 -6.24 7.51 -2.93
N ALA A 80 -5.63 8.70 -2.81
CA ALA A 80 -5.00 9.39 -3.93
C ALA A 80 -3.78 8.61 -4.46
N VAL A 81 -2.84 8.30 -3.58
CA VAL A 81 -1.61 7.56 -3.94
C VAL A 81 -1.92 6.14 -4.39
N PHE A 82 -2.87 5.49 -3.73
CA PHE A 82 -3.30 4.14 -4.07
C PHE A 82 -3.80 4.07 -5.52
N ARG A 83 -4.73 4.96 -5.89
CA ARG A 83 -5.21 5.06 -7.28
C ARG A 83 -4.10 5.36 -8.26
N GLU A 84 -3.26 6.34 -7.95
CA GLU A 84 -2.12 6.73 -8.79
C GLU A 84 -1.20 5.54 -9.10
N ILE A 85 -0.92 4.68 -8.11
CA ILE A 85 -0.06 3.50 -8.29
C ILE A 85 -0.79 2.37 -9.02
N SER A 86 -2.05 2.13 -8.66
CA SER A 86 -2.87 1.09 -9.28
C SER A 86 -3.10 1.35 -10.77
N GLU A 87 -3.36 2.60 -11.14
CA GLU A 87 -3.70 3.04 -12.49
C GLU A 87 -2.45 3.34 -13.35
N ALA A 88 -1.26 3.46 -12.75
CA ALA A 88 -0.02 3.61 -13.51
C ALA A 88 0.15 2.42 -14.47
N GLN A 89 0.03 2.69 -15.78
CA GLN A 89 0.37 1.75 -16.84
C GLN A 89 1.87 1.44 -16.77
N GLN A 90 2.21 0.16 -17.03
CA GLN A 90 3.59 -0.34 -17.03
C GLN A 90 4.43 0.30 -18.12
#